data_AF-A0A961X009-F1
#
_entry.id   AF-A0A961X009-F1
#
_cell.length_a   1.000
_cell.length_b   1.000
_cell.length_c   1.000
_cell.angle_alpha   90.00
_cell.angle_beta   90.00
_cell.angle_gamma   90.00
#
_symmetry.space_group_name_H-M   'P 1'
#
loop_
_entity.id
_entity.type
_entity.pdbx_description
1 polymer ?
#
loop_
_entity_poly.entity_id
_entity_poly.type
_entity_poly.pdbx_seq_one_letter_code
_entity_poly.pdbx_strand_id
1 'polypeptide(L)'
;MATIVDKSKLKAIAFLVGASALAGCVGGTTYGTGVSQEEQTVQDLSNMLTLKQKREKIDYSPRPDLIVPDNKQALAEPIDTASTTSNPDWPETPEQRIARVRAQAGEIDARTGDYSQEELRRAKEGIAIDDSGYTKQEFVPGQTDRDGNTILVRGDTPTRARVLKAKEDMKISTGPKRKYLTEPPIEYRIAAETAPQGAEAFTPEELAAREEEKKRLRNEGFKSLTSKN
;
A
#
# COMPACT_ATOMS: atom_id res chain seq x y z
N MET A 1 -23.84 4.16 60.22
CA MET A 1 -23.14 5.30 59.60
C MET A 1 -22.71 4.88 58.21
N ALA A 2 -23.49 5.21 57.18
CA ALA A 2 -23.16 4.92 55.79
C ALA A 2 -22.48 6.16 55.19
N THR A 3 -21.20 6.06 54.84
CA THR A 3 -20.44 7.17 54.25
C THR A 3 -20.83 7.30 52.77
N ILE A 4 -21.39 8.45 52.43
CA ILE A 4 -21.70 8.87 51.06
C ILE A 4 -20.36 9.14 50.36
N VAL A 5 -19.92 8.23 49.51
CA VAL A 5 -18.74 8.44 48.67
C VAL A 5 -19.13 9.40 47.54
N ASP A 6 -18.56 10.60 47.56
CA ASP A 6 -18.78 11.64 46.55
C ASP A 6 -18.47 11.09 45.14
N LYS A 7 -19.47 11.17 44.24
CA LYS A 7 -19.34 10.74 42.84
C LYS A 7 -18.19 11.45 42.10
N SER A 8 -17.77 12.64 42.54
CA SER A 8 -16.61 13.36 42.01
C SER A 8 -15.28 12.69 42.38
N LYS A 9 -15.14 12.19 43.62
CA LYS A 9 -13.96 11.43 44.06
C LYS A 9 -13.87 10.09 43.36
N LEU A 10 -15.01 9.45 43.10
CA LEU A 10 -15.10 8.19 42.36
C LEU A 10 -14.67 8.35 40.88
N LYS A 11 -15.03 9.48 40.24
CA LYS A 11 -14.55 9.84 38.90
C LYS A 11 -13.06 10.18 38.86
N ALA A 12 -12.55 10.90 39.86
CA ALA A 12 -11.12 11.24 39.96
C ALA A 12 -10.25 9.98 40.15
N ILE A 13 -10.68 9.05 40.99
CA ILE A 13 -10.01 7.76 41.19
C ILE A 13 -10.06 6.93 39.90
N ALA A 14 -11.20 6.89 39.20
CA ALA A 14 -11.31 6.18 37.92
C ALA A 14 -10.39 6.77 36.84
N PHE A 15 -10.22 8.10 36.80
CA PHE A 15 -9.29 8.76 35.87
C PHE A 15 -7.82 8.44 36.19
N LEU A 16 -7.46 8.42 37.48
CA LEU A 16 -6.09 8.13 37.93
C LEU A 16 -5.72 6.65 37.70
N VAL A 17 -6.66 5.73 37.92
CA VAL A 17 -6.50 4.31 37.61
C VAL A 17 -6.43 4.07 36.09
N GLY A 18 -7.27 4.77 35.31
CA GLY A 18 -7.23 4.70 33.85
C GLY A 18 -5.92 5.22 33.24
N ALA A 19 -5.37 6.31 33.78
CA ALA A 19 -4.08 6.85 33.36
C ALA A 19 -2.91 5.90 33.68
N SER A 20 -2.95 5.24 34.83
CA SER A 20 -1.92 4.26 35.22
C SER A 20 -1.97 2.98 34.37
N ALA A 21 -3.17 2.56 33.94
CA ALA A 21 -3.35 1.42 33.06
C ALA A 21 -2.83 1.68 31.62
N LEU A 22 -2.92 2.92 31.12
CA LEU A 22 -2.34 3.30 29.82
C LEU A 22 -0.80 3.33 29.86
N ALA A 23 -0.19 3.73 30.97
CA ALA A 23 1.26 3.72 31.14
C ALA A 23 1.83 2.29 31.20
N GLY A 24 1.06 1.32 31.70
CA GLY A 24 1.45 -0.10 31.74
C GLY A 24 1.53 -0.81 30.38
N CYS A 25 1.02 -0.20 29.30
CA CYS A 25 1.14 -0.75 27.93
C CYS A 25 2.37 -0.23 27.16
N VAL A 26 3.24 0.56 27.82
CA VAL A 26 4.56 0.99 27.30
C VAL A 26 5.68 0.12 27.88
N GLY A 27 5.35 -1.10 28.31
CA GLY A 27 6.29 -2.07 28.85
C GLY A 27 7.10 -2.77 27.77
N GLY A 28 8.33 -2.30 27.53
CA GLY A 28 9.44 -3.20 27.21
C GLY A 28 9.73 -3.50 25.74
N THR A 29 9.69 -2.52 24.84
CA THR A 29 10.48 -2.66 23.60
C THR A 29 11.95 -2.43 23.93
N THR A 30 12.61 -3.46 24.47
CA THR A 30 14.08 -3.47 24.51
C THR A 30 14.51 -3.66 23.06
N TYR A 31 14.93 -2.60 22.39
CA TYR A 31 15.37 -2.59 20.98
C TYR A 31 16.68 -3.38 20.82
N GLY A 32 16.66 -4.69 21.10
CA GLY A 32 17.81 -5.58 21.06
C GLY A 32 18.91 -5.31 22.10
N THR A 33 18.78 -4.27 22.93
CA THR A 33 19.80 -3.84 23.90
C THR A 33 19.56 -4.34 25.33
N GLY A 34 18.46 -5.05 25.59
CA GLY A 34 18.12 -5.59 26.91
C GLY A 34 17.71 -4.58 27.98
N VAL A 35 17.61 -3.28 27.64
CA VAL A 35 17.27 -2.19 28.56
C VAL A 35 15.94 -1.55 28.14
N SER A 36 15.12 -1.14 29.12
CA SER A 36 13.86 -0.43 28.85
C SER A 36 14.10 0.99 28.34
N GLN A 37 13.21 1.53 27.49
CA GLN A 37 13.36 2.90 26.94
C GLN A 37 13.45 3.97 28.05
N GLU A 38 12.73 3.77 29.15
CA GLU A 38 12.74 4.68 30.30
C GLU A 38 14.09 4.63 31.03
N GLU A 39 14.66 3.44 31.20
CA GLU A 39 15.96 3.29 31.85
C GLU A 39 17.08 3.86 30.98
N GLN A 40 17.02 3.68 29.66
CA GLN A 40 17.99 4.26 28.73
C GLN A 40 17.92 5.79 28.71
N THR A 41 16.71 6.37 28.70
CA THR A 41 16.55 7.83 28.71
C THR A 41 16.97 8.47 30.04
N VAL A 42 16.66 7.85 31.18
CA VAL A 42 17.13 8.31 32.50
C VAL A 42 18.66 8.19 32.59
N GLN A 43 19.24 7.11 32.08
CA GLN A 43 20.68 6.92 32.03
C GLN A 43 21.37 7.93 31.12
N ASP A 44 20.79 8.25 29.96
CA ASP A 44 21.33 9.24 29.02
C ASP A 44 21.26 10.66 29.57
N LEU A 45 20.17 11.03 30.26
CA LEU A 45 20.07 12.32 30.95
C LEU A 45 21.07 12.41 32.12
N SER A 46 21.18 11.34 32.91
CA SER A 46 22.16 11.27 34.00
C SER A 46 23.59 11.41 33.48
N ASN A 47 23.93 10.73 32.37
CA ASN A 47 25.23 10.81 31.71
C ASN A 47 25.50 12.17 31.07
N MET A 48 24.48 12.88 30.58
CA MET A 48 24.62 14.24 30.03
C MET A 48 24.90 15.27 31.14
N LEU A 49 24.26 15.12 32.30
CA LEU A 49 24.49 15.98 33.46
C LEU A 49 25.80 15.65 34.19
N THR A 50 26.25 14.39 34.15
CA THR A 50 27.60 14.01 34.61
C THR A 50 28.59 14.08 33.46
N LEU A 51 29.15 15.28 33.22
CA LEU A 51 30.22 15.59 32.23
C LEU A 51 31.50 14.72 32.29
N LYS A 52 31.53 13.68 33.13
CA LYS A 52 32.67 12.79 33.32
C LYS A 52 32.22 11.34 33.23
N GLN A 53 32.08 10.84 32.02
CA GLN A 53 32.10 9.39 31.80
C GLN A 53 33.45 8.83 32.26
N LYS A 54 33.46 8.05 33.34
CA LYS A 54 34.57 7.14 33.65
C LYS A 54 34.55 6.05 32.58
N ARG A 55 35.28 6.28 31.48
CA ARG A 55 35.57 5.24 30.51
C ARG A 55 36.70 4.40 31.09
N GLU A 56 36.43 3.14 31.35
CA GLU A 56 37.46 2.19 31.72
C GLU A 56 38.55 2.18 30.64
N LYS A 57 39.81 2.16 31.06
CA LYS A 57 40.95 2.20 30.14
C LYS A 57 40.97 0.87 29.37
N ILE A 58 40.52 0.92 28.13
CA ILE A 58 40.54 -0.24 27.23
C ILE A 58 42.01 -0.62 27.01
N ASP A 59 42.35 -1.87 27.34
CA ASP A 59 43.63 -2.45 27.02
C ASP A 59 43.70 -2.71 25.50
N TYR A 60 44.57 -1.97 24.82
CA TYR A 60 44.79 -2.09 23.38
C TYR A 60 45.90 -3.10 23.05
N SER A 61 46.12 -4.08 23.93
CA SER A 61 46.99 -5.21 23.63
C SER A 61 46.59 -5.85 22.29
N PRO A 62 47.55 -6.11 21.39
CA PRO A 62 47.25 -6.78 20.13
C PRO A 62 46.62 -8.13 20.45
N ARG A 63 45.57 -8.48 19.70
CA ARG A 63 44.95 -9.80 19.84
C ARG A 63 46.03 -10.86 19.56
N PRO A 64 46.05 -11.98 20.31
CA PRO A 64 46.93 -13.09 19.98
C PRO A 64 46.69 -13.53 18.54
N ASP A 65 47.75 -13.97 17.89
CA ASP A 65 47.70 -14.40 16.49
C ASP A 65 46.72 -15.56 16.30
N LEU A 66 46.19 -15.70 15.09
CA LEU A 66 45.22 -16.74 14.77
C LEU A 66 45.90 -18.11 14.95
N ILE A 67 45.41 -18.90 15.91
CA ILE A 67 45.90 -20.26 16.15
C ILE A 67 45.42 -21.12 14.99
N VAL A 68 46.29 -21.31 14.00
CA VAL A 68 46.03 -22.19 12.86
C VAL A 68 46.42 -23.62 13.26
N PRO A 69 45.55 -24.62 13.12
CA PRO A 69 45.91 -26.00 13.39
C PRO A 69 46.96 -26.52 12.39
N ASP A 70 47.90 -27.34 12.87
CA ASP A 70 48.98 -27.90 12.03
C ASP A 70 48.44 -28.75 10.86
N ASN A 71 47.30 -29.43 11.06
CA ASN A 71 46.66 -30.28 10.05
C ASN A 71 45.57 -29.53 9.28
N LYS A 72 45.99 -28.85 8.22
CA LYS A 72 45.08 -28.10 7.33
C LYS A 72 44.18 -28.98 6.44
N GLN A 73 44.44 -30.29 6.35
CA GLN A 73 43.62 -31.23 5.56
C GLN A 73 42.33 -31.69 6.26
N ALA A 74 42.15 -31.40 7.56
CA ALA A 74 40.92 -31.73 8.28
C ALA A 74 39.86 -30.62 8.21
N LEU A 75 40.16 -29.50 7.55
CA LEU A 75 39.20 -28.44 7.33
C LEU A 75 38.28 -28.84 6.18
N ALA A 76 36.97 -28.69 6.38
CA ALA A 76 36.03 -28.76 5.28
C ALA A 76 36.45 -27.76 4.20
N GLU A 77 36.38 -28.20 2.94
CA GLU A 77 36.74 -27.36 1.81
C GLU A 77 35.88 -26.08 1.81
N PRO A 78 36.46 -24.90 1.49
CA PRO A 78 35.70 -23.67 1.41
C PRO A 78 34.51 -23.86 0.46
N ILE A 79 33.31 -23.59 0.96
CA ILE A 79 32.09 -23.67 0.17
C ILE A 79 32.21 -22.62 -0.94
N ASP A 80 32.14 -23.04 -2.21
CA ASP A 80 32.26 -22.14 -3.35
C ASP A 80 31.26 -20.98 -3.23
N THR A 81 31.76 -19.75 -3.32
CA THR A 81 30.95 -18.51 -3.26
C THR A 81 29.92 -18.41 -4.40
N ALA A 82 30.03 -19.27 -5.42
CA ALA A 82 29.02 -19.42 -6.46
C ALA A 82 27.68 -19.90 -5.89
N SER A 83 27.68 -20.71 -4.83
CA SER A 83 26.47 -21.19 -4.15
C SER A 83 25.65 -20.07 -3.50
N THR A 84 26.29 -18.95 -3.14
CA THR A 84 25.62 -17.76 -2.58
C THR A 84 24.93 -16.92 -3.66
N THR A 85 25.47 -16.88 -4.89
CA THR A 85 24.85 -16.14 -6.02
C THR A 85 23.74 -16.94 -6.69
N SER A 86 23.84 -18.27 -6.72
CA SER A 86 22.82 -19.15 -7.29
C SER A 86 21.67 -19.48 -6.33
N ASN A 87 21.70 -18.97 -5.10
CA ASN A 87 20.65 -19.23 -4.12
C ASN A 87 19.40 -18.40 -4.46
N PRO A 88 18.27 -19.02 -4.82
CA PRO A 88 17.02 -18.31 -5.12
C PRO A 88 16.46 -17.51 -3.94
N ASP A 89 16.90 -17.80 -2.71
CA ASP A 89 16.50 -17.09 -1.49
C ASP A 89 17.39 -15.86 -1.20
N TRP A 90 18.42 -15.60 -2.01
CA TRP A 90 19.26 -14.42 -1.83
C TRP A 90 18.49 -13.14 -2.20
N PRO A 91 18.58 -12.06 -1.41
CA PRO A 91 17.83 -10.84 -1.68
C PRO A 91 18.24 -10.22 -3.02
N GLU A 92 17.34 -10.29 -4.00
CA GLU A 92 17.50 -9.63 -5.29
C GLU A 92 17.44 -8.11 -5.15
N THR A 93 18.28 -7.41 -5.94
CA THR A 93 18.14 -5.96 -6.10
C THR A 93 16.83 -5.63 -6.84
N PRO A 94 16.24 -4.44 -6.61
CA PRO A 94 14.99 -4.06 -7.25
C PRO A 94 15.07 -4.06 -8.79
N GLU A 95 16.20 -3.67 -9.37
CA GLU A 95 16.43 -3.68 -10.81
C GLU A 95 16.49 -5.10 -11.38
N GLN A 96 17.14 -6.04 -10.68
CA GLN A 96 17.17 -7.44 -11.07
C GLN A 96 15.77 -8.06 -11.03
N ARG A 97 14.98 -7.73 -10.00
CA ARG A 97 13.59 -8.18 -9.91
C ARG A 97 12.74 -7.66 -11.07
N ILE A 98 12.89 -6.37 -11.43
CA ILE A 98 12.15 -5.79 -12.56
C ILE A 98 12.56 -6.46 -13.88
N ALA A 99 13.85 -6.71 -14.09
CA ALA A 99 14.34 -7.42 -15.27
C ALA A 99 13.77 -8.84 -15.37
N ARG A 100 13.72 -9.58 -14.25
CA ARG A 100 13.12 -10.90 -14.16
C ARG A 100 11.63 -10.88 -14.49
N VAL A 101 10.86 -9.99 -13.84
CA VAL A 101 9.42 -9.85 -14.07
C VAL A 101 9.13 -9.46 -15.53
N ARG A 102 9.95 -8.58 -16.12
CA ARG A 102 9.82 -8.20 -17.52
C ARG A 102 10.13 -9.37 -18.47
N ALA A 103 11.14 -10.18 -18.17
CA ALA A 103 11.46 -11.37 -18.96
C ALA A 103 10.37 -12.46 -18.88
N GLN A 104 9.64 -12.52 -17.76
CA GLN A 104 8.50 -13.41 -17.57
C GLN A 104 7.19 -12.89 -18.19
N ALA A 105 7.13 -11.62 -18.61
CA ALA A 105 5.95 -11.07 -19.23
C ALA A 105 5.73 -11.71 -20.61
N GLY A 106 4.54 -12.29 -20.83
CA GLY A 106 4.17 -12.88 -22.11
C GLY A 106 4.16 -11.87 -23.26
N GLU A 107 4.32 -12.38 -24.48
CA GLU A 107 4.23 -11.60 -25.70
C GLU A 107 2.76 -11.22 -26.01
N ILE A 108 2.57 -10.03 -26.58
CA ILE A 108 1.25 -9.52 -26.98
C ILE A 108 0.94 -10.05 -28.39
N ASP A 109 -0.27 -10.56 -28.62
CA ASP A 109 -0.71 -10.95 -29.96
C ASP A 109 -0.74 -9.73 -30.88
N ALA A 110 0.12 -9.71 -31.90
CA ALA A 110 0.24 -8.59 -32.84
C ALA A 110 -1.06 -8.27 -33.60
N ARG A 111 -1.98 -9.22 -33.72
CA ARG A 111 -3.26 -9.02 -34.43
C ARG A 111 -4.32 -8.37 -33.54
N THR A 112 -4.37 -8.75 -32.26
CA THR A 112 -5.43 -8.33 -31.33
C THR A 112 -4.97 -7.20 -30.41
N GLY A 113 -3.65 -7.09 -30.18
CA GLY A 113 -3.07 -6.15 -29.21
C GLY A 113 -3.23 -6.60 -27.76
N ASP A 114 -3.71 -7.84 -27.54
CA ASP A 114 -4.03 -8.41 -26.24
C ASP A 114 -3.07 -9.56 -25.87
N TYR A 115 -2.95 -9.86 -24.57
CA TYR A 115 -2.24 -11.05 -24.08
C TYR A 115 -3.05 -12.33 -24.37
N SER A 116 -2.36 -13.47 -24.53
CA SER A 116 -3.03 -14.76 -24.70
C SER A 116 -3.90 -15.11 -23.49
N GLN A 117 -4.96 -15.90 -23.70
CA GLN A 117 -5.86 -16.32 -22.63
C GLN A 117 -5.13 -17.13 -21.54
N GLU A 118 -4.08 -17.86 -21.90
CA GLU A 118 -3.24 -18.58 -20.94
C GLU A 118 -2.38 -17.64 -20.09
N GLU A 119 -1.82 -16.59 -20.68
CA GLU A 119 -1.06 -15.56 -19.97
C GLU A 119 -1.91 -14.75 -19.00
N LEU A 120 -3.17 -14.48 -19.36
CA LEU A 120 -4.13 -13.79 -18.49
C LEU A 120 -4.53 -14.62 -17.27
N ARG A 121 -4.59 -15.95 -17.42
CA ARG A 121 -4.98 -16.87 -16.34
C ARG A 121 -3.80 -17.33 -15.48
N ARG A 122 -2.56 -17.08 -15.90
CA ARG A 122 -1.37 -17.44 -15.14
C ARG A 122 -1.27 -16.59 -13.86
N ALA A 123 -1.01 -17.24 -12.73
CA ALA A 123 -0.71 -16.55 -11.48
C ALA A 123 0.62 -15.79 -11.61
N LYS A 124 0.60 -14.47 -11.39
CA LYS A 124 1.79 -13.61 -11.49
C LYS A 124 2.30 -13.25 -10.10
N GLU A 125 3.60 -13.29 -9.91
CA GLU A 125 4.23 -12.91 -8.66
C GLU A 125 3.93 -11.44 -8.31
N GLY A 126 3.57 -11.18 -7.06
CA GLY A 126 3.29 -9.83 -6.55
C GLY A 126 1.93 -9.25 -6.97
N ILE A 127 1.14 -9.96 -7.78
CA ILE A 127 -0.25 -9.60 -8.06
C ILE A 127 -1.13 -10.51 -7.21
N ALA A 128 -1.56 -10.03 -6.05
CA ALA A 128 -2.64 -10.67 -5.31
C ALA A 128 -3.93 -10.43 -6.09
N ILE A 129 -4.45 -11.47 -6.74
CA ILE A 129 -5.82 -11.46 -7.23
C ILE A 129 -6.70 -11.53 -5.98
N ASP A 130 -7.29 -10.39 -5.62
CA ASP A 130 -8.43 -10.34 -4.71
C ASP A 130 -9.56 -11.18 -5.34
N ASP A 131 -9.64 -12.45 -4.93
CA ASP A 131 -10.78 -13.32 -5.24
C ASP A 131 -11.93 -13.12 -4.22
N SER A 132 -11.76 -12.21 -3.26
CA SER A 132 -12.78 -11.88 -2.25
C SER A 132 -13.95 -11.08 -2.82
N GLY A 133 -13.82 -10.57 -4.05
CA GLY A 133 -14.93 -10.06 -4.85
C GLY A 133 -15.76 -11.14 -5.57
N TYR A 134 -15.24 -12.36 -5.75
CA TYR A 134 -15.98 -13.51 -6.27
C TYR A 134 -16.71 -14.23 -5.13
N THR A 135 -17.51 -13.49 -4.38
CA THR A 135 -18.62 -14.14 -3.68
C THR A 135 -19.55 -14.62 -4.79
N LYS A 136 -19.62 -15.93 -5.03
CA LYS A 136 -20.80 -16.53 -5.66
C LYS A 136 -21.99 -16.10 -4.81
N GLN A 137 -22.62 -15.01 -5.20
CA GLN A 137 -23.84 -14.58 -4.57
C GLN A 137 -24.85 -15.68 -4.89
N GLU A 138 -25.54 -16.18 -3.86
CA GLU A 138 -26.61 -17.15 -4.05
C GLU A 138 -27.58 -16.61 -5.11
N PHE A 139 -28.17 -17.51 -5.91
CA PHE A 139 -29.07 -17.11 -6.98
C PHE A 139 -30.24 -16.27 -6.42
N VAL A 140 -30.17 -14.94 -6.60
CA VAL A 140 -31.24 -14.00 -6.28
C VAL A 140 -31.95 -13.66 -7.59
N PRO A 141 -33.18 -14.15 -7.80
CA PRO A 141 -33.91 -13.93 -9.05
C PRO A 141 -34.07 -12.43 -9.32
N GLY A 142 -33.55 -11.98 -10.46
CA GLY A 142 -33.58 -10.58 -10.90
C GLY A 142 -32.34 -9.74 -10.55
N GLN A 143 -31.43 -10.26 -9.71
CA GLN A 143 -30.17 -9.59 -9.34
C GLN A 143 -28.92 -10.37 -9.74
N THR A 144 -28.98 -11.70 -9.81
CA THR A 144 -27.85 -12.55 -10.23
C THR A 144 -28.26 -13.50 -11.35
N ASP A 145 -27.32 -13.86 -12.22
CA ASP A 145 -27.52 -14.92 -13.21
C ASP A 145 -27.48 -16.31 -12.54
N ARG A 146 -27.74 -17.38 -13.30
CA ARG A 146 -27.71 -18.76 -12.80
C ARG A 146 -26.33 -19.19 -12.27
N ASP A 147 -25.28 -18.46 -12.63
CA ASP A 147 -23.89 -18.73 -12.23
C ASP A 147 -23.47 -17.93 -10.99
N GLY A 148 -24.36 -17.08 -10.45
CA GLY A 148 -24.15 -16.28 -9.25
C GLY A 148 -23.42 -14.95 -9.52
N ASN A 149 -23.28 -14.55 -10.79
CA ASN A 149 -22.72 -13.25 -11.14
C ASN A 149 -23.82 -12.19 -11.07
N THR A 150 -23.48 -11.01 -10.57
CA THR A 150 -24.41 -9.88 -10.49
C THR A 150 -24.84 -9.46 -11.91
N ILE A 151 -26.15 -9.44 -12.17
CA ILE A 151 -26.69 -8.95 -13.44
C ILE A 151 -26.56 -7.43 -13.39
N LEU A 152 -25.70 -6.87 -14.24
CA LEU A 152 -25.67 -5.42 -14.48
C LEU A 152 -26.94 -5.04 -15.26
N VAL A 153 -28.07 -4.93 -14.56
CA VAL A 153 -29.33 -4.45 -15.12
C VAL A 153 -29.10 -3.02 -15.58
N ARG A 154 -29.27 -2.78 -16.89
CA ARG A 154 -29.19 -1.45 -17.49
C ARG A 154 -30.28 -0.57 -16.90
N GLY A 155 -29.96 0.15 -15.83
CA GLY A 155 -30.91 0.96 -15.07
C GLY A 155 -30.80 0.85 -13.56
N ASP A 156 -29.92 0.01 -13.00
CA ASP A 156 -29.72 -0.06 -11.55
C ASP A 156 -29.07 1.24 -11.02
N THR A 157 -29.93 2.16 -10.60
CA THR A 157 -29.57 3.50 -10.13
C THR A 157 -28.73 3.50 -8.85
N PRO A 158 -28.94 2.65 -7.82
CA PRO A 158 -28.16 2.71 -6.59
C PRO A 158 -26.71 2.24 -6.75
N THR A 159 -26.45 1.19 -7.52
CA THR A 159 -25.07 0.70 -7.77
C THR A 159 -24.30 1.68 -8.65
N ARG A 160 -24.91 2.18 -9.73
CA ARG A 160 -24.31 3.22 -10.57
C ARG A 160 -24.03 4.50 -9.78
N ALA A 161 -24.97 4.96 -8.96
CA ALA A 161 -24.77 6.14 -8.13
C ALA A 161 -23.62 5.95 -7.12
N ARG A 162 -23.50 4.77 -6.50
CA ARG A 162 -22.37 4.44 -5.61
C ARG A 162 -21.04 4.44 -6.35
N VAL A 163 -20.96 3.84 -7.54
CA VAL A 163 -19.73 3.81 -8.34
C VAL A 163 -19.34 5.21 -8.83
N LEU A 164 -20.31 6.02 -9.28
CA LEU A 164 -20.05 7.41 -9.69
C LEU A 164 -19.55 8.25 -8.51
N LYS A 165 -20.18 8.11 -7.35
CA LYS A 165 -19.75 8.77 -6.11
C LYS A 165 -18.34 8.31 -5.68
N ALA A 166 -18.05 7.01 -5.74
CA ALA A 166 -16.71 6.49 -5.44
C ALA A 166 -15.65 7.02 -6.42
N LYS A 167 -15.98 7.11 -7.71
CA LYS A 167 -15.10 7.72 -8.73
C LYS A 167 -14.88 9.21 -8.47
N GLU A 168 -15.89 9.93 -8.00
CA GLU A 168 -15.75 11.33 -7.58
C GLU A 168 -14.87 11.44 -6.32
N ASP A 169 -15.05 10.55 -5.34
CA ASP A 169 -14.29 10.52 -4.09
C ASP A 169 -12.81 10.10 -4.27
N MET A 170 -12.50 9.35 -5.33
CA MET A 170 -11.14 8.96 -5.73
C MET A 170 -10.43 10.02 -6.58
N LYS A 171 -11.15 11.01 -7.12
CA LYS A 171 -10.50 12.13 -7.82
C LYS A 171 -9.81 13.01 -6.78
N ILE A 172 -8.50 12.80 -6.64
CA ILE A 172 -7.61 13.52 -5.72
C ILE A 172 -7.62 15.05 -5.92
N SER A 173 -8.11 15.56 -7.05
CA SER A 173 -7.77 16.90 -7.53
C SER A 173 -8.92 17.77 -8.06
N THR A 174 -10.19 17.36 -7.99
CA THR A 174 -11.26 18.12 -8.68
C THR A 174 -12.48 18.35 -7.80
N GLY A 175 -12.32 19.06 -6.68
CA GLY A 175 -13.44 19.42 -5.82
C GLY A 175 -13.22 20.69 -5.00
N PRO A 176 -14.29 21.45 -4.68
CA PRO A 176 -14.23 22.71 -3.94
C PRO A 176 -14.00 22.55 -2.42
N LYS A 177 -13.73 21.33 -1.95
CA LYS A 177 -13.52 21.01 -0.53
C LYS A 177 -12.23 20.21 -0.37
N ARG A 178 -11.44 20.53 0.67
CA ARG A 178 -10.27 19.72 1.07
C ARG A 178 -10.78 18.47 1.80
N LYS A 179 -10.29 17.29 1.41
CA LYS A 179 -10.61 16.02 2.08
C LYS A 179 -9.52 15.61 3.07
N TYR A 180 -8.26 15.82 2.70
CA TYR A 180 -7.10 15.55 3.56
C TYR A 180 -6.28 16.82 3.87
N LEU A 181 -5.50 16.80 4.95
CA LEU A 181 -4.60 17.89 5.34
C LEU A 181 -3.37 18.01 4.44
N THR A 182 -3.04 16.92 3.73
CA THR A 182 -1.96 16.83 2.73
C THR A 182 -2.31 17.50 1.40
N GLU A 183 -3.59 17.85 1.19
CA GLU A 183 -4.05 18.56 0.01
C GLU A 183 -3.76 20.06 0.11
N PRO A 184 -3.39 20.75 -0.98
CA PRO A 184 -3.17 22.20 -0.95
C PRO A 184 -4.44 22.96 -0.53
N PRO A 185 -4.30 24.14 0.12
CA PRO A 185 -5.42 25.01 0.46
C PRO A 185 -6.33 25.32 -0.75
N ILE A 186 -7.63 25.58 -0.48
CA ILE A 186 -8.65 25.81 -1.53
C ILE A 186 -8.28 26.98 -2.43
N GLU A 187 -7.69 28.03 -1.85
CA GLU A 187 -7.25 29.23 -2.56
C GLU A 187 -6.27 28.93 -3.72
N TYR A 188 -5.41 27.92 -3.56
CA TYR A 188 -4.45 27.51 -4.60
C TYR A 188 -5.05 26.56 -5.66
N ARG A 189 -6.32 26.17 -5.51
CA ARG A 189 -7.03 25.29 -6.45
C ARG A 189 -7.96 26.03 -7.40
N ILE A 190 -8.14 27.33 -7.20
CA ILE A 190 -8.94 28.15 -8.11
C ILE A 190 -8.10 28.32 -9.37
N ALA A 191 -8.60 27.79 -10.49
CA ALA A 191 -8.00 28.08 -11.78
C ALA A 191 -8.08 29.59 -12.04
N ALA A 192 -7.06 30.18 -12.67
CA ALA A 192 -7.06 31.61 -12.98
C ALA A 192 -8.35 32.00 -13.73
N GLU A 193 -8.83 33.23 -13.54
CA GLU A 193 -10.06 33.72 -14.20
C GLU A 193 -9.97 33.64 -15.74
N THR A 194 -8.75 33.65 -16.28
CA THR A 194 -8.45 33.51 -17.70
C THR A 194 -8.17 32.08 -18.15
N ALA A 195 -8.18 31.11 -17.23
CA ALA A 195 -7.98 29.71 -17.57
C ALA A 195 -9.25 29.18 -18.22
N PRO A 196 -9.18 28.62 -19.44
CA PRO A 196 -10.37 28.16 -20.11
C PRO A 196 -10.91 26.91 -19.40
N GLN A 197 -12.20 26.91 -19.06
CA GLN A 197 -12.86 25.80 -18.37
C GLN A 197 -13.97 25.20 -19.22
N GLY A 198 -14.06 23.87 -19.24
CA GLY A 198 -15.14 23.16 -19.94
C GLY A 198 -15.05 23.26 -21.47
N ALA A 199 -16.17 23.48 -22.14
CA ALA A 199 -16.24 23.55 -23.60
C ALA A 199 -15.47 24.76 -24.17
N GLU A 200 -15.24 25.80 -23.37
CA GLU A 200 -14.51 27.01 -23.77
C GLU A 200 -12.99 26.80 -23.86
N ALA A 201 -12.48 25.64 -23.41
CA ALA A 201 -11.07 25.24 -23.56
C ALA A 201 -10.73 24.61 -24.90
N PHE A 202 -11.75 24.27 -25.68
CA PHE A 202 -11.59 23.67 -26.99
C PHE A 202 -12.01 24.69 -28.04
N THR A 203 -11.25 24.76 -29.12
CA THR A 203 -11.69 25.55 -30.27
C THR A 203 -13.02 24.99 -30.80
N PRO A 204 -13.90 25.83 -31.39
CA PRO A 204 -15.18 25.37 -31.92
C PRO A 204 -15.04 24.23 -32.95
N GLU A 205 -13.90 24.16 -33.64
CA GLU A 205 -13.54 23.10 -34.58
C GLU A 205 -13.24 21.76 -33.87
N GLU A 206 -12.48 21.78 -32.77
CA GLU A 206 -12.18 20.57 -31.97
C GLU A 206 -13.43 19.99 -31.30
N LEU A 207 -14.37 20.86 -30.87
CA LEU A 207 -15.65 20.41 -30.32
C LEU A 207 -16.47 19.67 -31.38
N ALA A 208 -16.56 20.22 -32.60
CA ALA A 208 -17.26 19.60 -33.71
C ALA A 208 -16.66 18.23 -34.08
N ALA A 209 -15.33 18.15 -34.20
CA ALA A 209 -14.63 16.90 -34.49
C ALA A 209 -14.91 15.81 -33.43
N ARG A 210 -14.94 16.19 -32.16
CA ARG A 210 -15.20 15.27 -31.05
C ARG A 210 -16.65 14.81 -30.99
N GLU A 211 -17.59 15.65 -31.41
CA GLU A 211 -18.99 15.27 -31.56
C GLU A 211 -19.21 14.30 -32.73
N GLU A 212 -18.54 14.53 -33.86
CA GLU A 212 -18.55 13.63 -35.01
C GLU A 212 -17.95 12.26 -34.65
N GLU A 213 -16.84 12.23 -33.94
CA GLU A 213 -16.22 11.00 -33.45
C GLU A 213 -17.18 10.24 -32.51
N LYS A 214 -17.83 10.93 -31.57
CA LYS A 214 -18.87 10.33 -30.71
C LYS A 214 -20.05 9.80 -31.51
N LYS A 215 -20.48 10.48 -32.58
CA LYS A 215 -21.55 10.01 -33.47
C LYS A 215 -21.09 8.77 -34.23
N ARG A 216 -19.85 8.74 -34.73
CA ARG A 216 -19.26 7.59 -35.43
C ARG A 216 -19.19 6.36 -34.52
N LEU A 217 -18.64 6.50 -33.33
CA LEU A 217 -18.56 5.41 -32.33
C LEU A 217 -19.95 4.88 -31.94
N ARG A 218 -20.95 5.77 -31.84
CA ARG A 218 -22.34 5.37 -31.55
C ARG A 218 -22.96 4.58 -32.70
N ASN A 219 -22.68 4.99 -33.94
CA ASN A 219 -23.15 4.32 -35.15
C ASN A 219 -22.43 2.98 -35.38
N GLU A 220 -21.13 2.91 -35.13
CA GLU A 220 -20.35 1.66 -35.18
C GLU A 220 -20.82 0.67 -34.13
N GLY A 221 -21.07 1.15 -32.90
CA GLY A 221 -21.69 0.37 -31.84
C GLY A 221 -23.07 -0.16 -32.25
N PHE A 222 -23.91 0.68 -32.88
CA PHE A 222 -25.22 0.26 -33.37
C PHE A 222 -25.13 -0.78 -34.50
N LYS A 223 -24.20 -0.60 -35.45
CA LYS A 223 -24.00 -1.52 -36.59
C LYS A 223 -23.47 -2.89 -36.14
N SER A 224 -22.63 -2.92 -35.10
CA SER A 224 -22.14 -4.17 -34.50
C SER A 224 -23.26 -4.99 -33.81
N LEU A 225 -24.30 -4.32 -33.31
CA LEU A 225 -25.47 -4.97 -32.70
C LEU A 225 -26.43 -5.54 -33.74
N THR A 226 -26.56 -4.90 -34.90
CA THR A 226 -27.43 -5.38 -36.00
C THR A 226 -26.79 -6.48 -36.85
N SER A 227 -25.46 -6.61 -36.84
CA SER A 227 -24.73 -7.63 -37.63
C SER A 227 -24.62 -9.00 -36.92
N LYS A 228 -25.08 -9.12 -35.68
CA LYS A 228 -24.95 -10.33 -34.85
C LYS A 228 -26.23 -11.17 -34.74
N ASN A 229 -27.26 -10.86 -35.54
CA ASN A 229 -28.45 -11.68 -35.75
C ASN A 229 -28.40 -12.36 -37.11
#